data_AF-A0A2H0PCC3-F1
#
_entry.id   AF-A0A2H0PCC3-F1
#
_cell.length_a   1.000
_cell.length_b   1.000
_cell.length_c   1.000
_cell.angle_alpha   90.00
_cell.angle_beta   90.00
_cell.angle_gamma   90.00
#
_symmetry.space_group_name_H-M   'P 1'
#
loop_
_entity.id
_entity.type
_entity.pdbx_description
1 polymer ?
#
loop_
_entity_poly.entity_id
_entity_poly.type
_entity_poly.pdbx_seq_one_letter_code
_entity_poly.pdbx_strand_id
1 'polypeptide(L)' 'QAPTHLLVIPKKHLGSLSASTEGDAALLGHLQRLACRMAENAKLPSFRLVTNNGKGAGQSVDHLHYHLLAGRPMAWPPG' A
#
# COMPACT_ATOMS: atom_id res chain seq x y z
N GLN A 1 -6.86 -7.51 5.86
CA GLN A 1 -5.94 -7.96 6.93
C GLN A 1 -5.39 -9.35 6.63
N ALA A 2 -4.20 -9.67 7.13
CA ALA A 2 -3.51 -10.96 6.94
C ALA A 2 -2.46 -11.17 8.06
N PRO A 3 -1.90 -12.38 8.23
CA PRO A 3 -0.88 -12.66 9.25
C PRO A 3 0.30 -11.69 9.21
N THR A 4 0.72 -11.29 8.00
CA THR A 4 1.57 -10.13 7.83
C THR A 4 0.78 -9.00 7.21
N HIS A 5 0.76 -7.86 7.90
CA HIS A 5 0.12 -6.62 7.45
C HIS A 5 1.05 -5.46 7.79
N LEU A 6 1.73 -4.93 6.77
CA LEU A 6 2.64 -3.79 6.88
C LEU A 6 2.05 -2.57 6.16
N LEU A 7 2.49 -1.36 6.54
CA LEU A 7 2.15 -0.12 5.86
C LEU A 7 3.40 0.51 5.25
N VAL A 8 3.27 1.00 4.01
CA VAL A 8 4.28 1.82 3.34
C VAL A 8 3.71 3.22 3.17
N ILE A 9 4.36 4.21 3.79
CA ILE A 9 3.83 5.56 3.96
C ILE A 9 4.90 6.58 3.54
N PRO A 10 4.61 7.55 2.67
CA PRO A 10 5.54 8.63 2.36
C PRO A 10 5.66 9.59 3.55
N LYS A 11 6.86 10.15 3.74
CA LYS A 11 7.06 11.28 4.68
C LYS A 11 6.33 12.54 4.21
N LYS A 12 6.30 12.79 2.89
CA LYS A 12 5.48 13.84 2.29
C LYS A 12 4.01 13.55 2.60
N HIS A 13 3.30 14.52 3.16
CA HIS A 13 1.85 14.41 3.35
C HIS A 13 1.15 14.46 1.99
N LEU A 14 0.39 13.40 1.70
CA LEU A 14 -0.53 13.31 0.57
C LEU A 14 -1.83 12.76 1.17
N GLY A 15 -2.94 13.50 1.10
CA GLY A 15 -4.17 13.07 1.78
C GLY A 15 -4.73 11.74 1.29
N SER A 16 -4.51 11.40 0.03
CA SER A 16 -4.92 10.14 -0.60
C SER A 16 -4.08 9.90 -1.86
N LEU A 17 -4.30 8.80 -2.58
CA LEU A 17 -3.66 8.59 -3.89
C LEU A 17 -4.11 9.65 -4.90
N SER A 18 -5.40 10.00 -4.93
CA SER A 18 -5.96 11.00 -5.84
C SER A 18 -5.49 12.43 -5.56
N ALA A 19 -4.85 12.68 -4.40
CA ALA A 19 -4.21 13.96 -4.09
C ALA A 19 -2.78 14.08 -4.66
N SER A 20 -2.23 12.99 -5.23
CA SER A 20 -0.93 13.02 -5.89
C SER A 20 -0.98 13.75 -7.23
N THR A 21 0.17 14.24 -7.67
CA THR A 21 0.34 14.91 -8.96
C THR A 21 1.33 14.16 -9.85
N GLU A 22 1.47 14.54 -11.11
CA GLU A 22 2.52 14.00 -12.00
C GLU A 22 3.94 14.16 -11.42
N GLY A 23 4.17 15.22 -10.64
CA GLY A 23 5.43 15.43 -9.93
C GLY A 23 5.72 14.39 -8.84
N ASP A 24 4.72 13.63 -8.40
CA ASP A 24 4.84 12.58 -7.39
C ASP A 24 5.13 11.19 -7.99
N ALA A 25 5.18 11.05 -9.31
CA ALA A 25 5.34 9.74 -9.98
C ALA A 25 6.57 8.96 -9.45
N ALA A 26 7.71 9.63 -9.27
CA ALA A 26 8.92 9.00 -8.73
C ALA A 26 8.75 8.57 -7.26
N LEU A 27 8.02 9.34 -6.46
CA LEU A 27 7.71 8.99 -5.06
C LEU A 27 6.79 7.77 -5.01
N LEU A 28 5.72 7.74 -5.81
CA LEU A 28 4.79 6.61 -5.87
C LEU A 28 5.49 5.33 -6.31
N GLY A 29 6.33 5.40 -7.36
CA GLY A 29 7.17 4.29 -7.80
C GLY A 29 8.12 3.83 -6.70
N HIS A 30 8.76 4.76 -5.98
CA HIS A 30 9.62 4.43 -4.85
C HIS A 30 8.87 3.67 -3.75
N LEU A 31 7.65 4.09 -3.38
CA LEU A 31 6.84 3.40 -2.37
C LEU A 31 6.49 1.96 -2.80
N GLN A 32 6.11 1.75 -4.05
CA GLN A 32 5.80 0.41 -4.58
C GLN A 32 7.04 -0.49 -4.60
N ARG A 33 8.20 0.03 -5.03
CA ARG A 33 9.48 -0.70 -5.00
C ARG A 33 9.93 -0.99 -3.57
N LEU A 34 9.68 -0.08 -2.62
CA LEU A 34 9.94 -0.30 -1.20
C LEU A 34 9.07 -1.44 -0.65
N ALA A 35 7.80 -1.52 -1.04
CA ALA A 35 6.92 -2.63 -0.68
C ALA A 35 7.48 -3.98 -1.16
N CYS A 36 7.98 -4.07 -2.40
CA CYS A 36 8.65 -5.28 -2.91
C CYS A 36 9.86 -5.67 -2.05
N ARG A 37 10.75 -4.71 -1.74
CA ARG A 37 11.93 -4.96 -0.88
C ARG A 37 11.54 -5.41 0.52
N MET A 38 10.47 -4.86 1.08
CA MET A 38 9.96 -5.28 2.39
C MET A 38 9.45 -6.72 2.35
N ALA A 39 8.73 -7.12 1.28
CA ALA A 39 8.30 -8.49 1.09
C ALA A 39 9.49 -9.46 0.94
N GLU A 40 10.50 -9.10 0.14
CA GLU A 40 11.74 -9.87 -0.03
C GLU A 40 12.45 -10.09 1.31
N ASN A 41 12.68 -9.02 2.07
CA ASN A 41 13.34 -9.07 3.38
C ASN A 41 12.58 -9.92 4.41
N ALA A 42 11.24 -9.88 4.35
CA ALA A 42 10.37 -10.69 5.19
C ALA A 42 10.15 -12.12 4.68
N LYS A 43 10.81 -12.51 3.56
CA LYS A 43 10.65 -13.82 2.90
C LYS A 43 9.19 -14.13 2.57
N LEU A 44 8.46 -13.13 2.07
CA LEU A 44 7.05 -13.21 1.67
C LEU A 44 6.97 -13.32 0.14
N PRO A 45 6.95 -14.54 -0.43
CA PRO A 45 7.02 -14.74 -1.89
C PRO A 45 5.78 -14.25 -2.63
N SER A 46 4.66 -14.08 -1.93
CA SER A 46 3.41 -13.56 -2.48
C SER A 46 2.75 -12.59 -1.50
N PHE A 47 2.19 -11.51 -2.04
CA PHE A 47 1.52 -10.48 -1.27
C PHE A 47 0.45 -9.79 -2.12
N ARG A 48 -0.48 -9.10 -1.46
CA ARG A 48 -1.40 -8.14 -2.07
C ARG A 48 -1.03 -6.74 -1.60
N LEU A 49 -0.82 -5.82 -2.54
CA LEU A 49 -0.63 -4.40 -2.26
C LEU A 49 -1.95 -3.66 -2.49
N VAL A 50 -2.47 -2.98 -1.48
CA VAL A 50 -3.76 -2.25 -1.54
C VAL A 50 -3.53 -0.80 -1.14
N THR A 51 -4.17 0.13 -1.86
CA THR A 51 -4.34 1.51 -1.43
C THR A 51 -5.81 1.87 -1.56
N ASN A 52 -6.38 2.42 -0.50
CA ASN A 52 -7.77 2.86 -0.48
C ASN A 52 -7.81 4.36 -0.74
N ASN A 53 -8.76 4.80 -1.57
CA ASN A 53 -8.92 6.21 -1.90
C ASN A 53 -10.34 6.67 -1.56
N GLY A 54 -10.47 7.49 -0.51
CA GLY A 54 -11.74 7.99 0.00
C GLY A 54 -12.51 7.01 0.88
N LYS A 55 -13.53 7.51 1.56
CA LYS A 55 -14.32 6.76 2.57
C LYS A 55 -15.03 5.53 1.99
N GLY A 56 -15.57 5.64 0.77
CA GLY A 56 -16.28 4.53 0.10
C GLY A 56 -15.38 3.33 -0.22
N ALA A 57 -14.08 3.56 -0.39
CA ALA A 57 -13.08 2.51 -0.56
C ALA A 57 -12.47 2.05 0.78
N GLY A 58 -12.94 2.56 1.92
CA GLY A 58 -12.43 2.21 3.24
C GLY A 58 -11.12 2.91 3.61
N GLN A 59 -10.83 4.10 3.07
CA GLN A 59 -9.73 4.93 3.57
C GLN A 59 -10.10 5.49 4.95
N SER A 60 -9.37 5.10 6.00
CA SER A 60 -9.63 5.50 7.40
C SER A 60 -8.75 6.65 7.89
N VAL A 61 -7.57 6.82 7.29
CA VAL A 61 -6.61 7.89 7.60
C VAL A 61 -6.32 8.68 6.34
N ASP A 62 -6.44 10.01 6.42
CA ASP A 62 -6.20 10.96 5.33
C ASP A 62 -4.69 11.24 5.15
N HIS A 63 -3.93 10.16 4.94
CA HIS A 63 -2.54 10.15 4.53
C HIS A 63 -2.30 8.91 3.66
N LEU A 64 -1.72 9.06 2.47
CA LEU A 64 -1.47 7.97 1.52
C LEU A 64 -0.71 6.84 2.20
N HIS A 65 -1.26 5.63 2.17
CA HIS A 65 -0.58 4.44 2.65
C HIS A 65 -0.91 3.25 1.77
N TYR A 66 0.09 2.40 1.53
CA TYR A 66 -0.11 1.09 0.95
C TYR A 66 -0.14 0.03 2.04
N HIS A 67 -1.19 -0.79 2.04
CA HIS A 67 -1.26 -2.03 2.80
C HIS A 67 -0.52 -3.12 2.03
N LEU A 68 0.52 -3.68 2.64
CA LEU A 68 1.15 -4.93 2.19
C LEU A 68 0.60 -6.07 3.02
N LEU A 69 -0.21 -6.93 2.40
CA LEU A 69 -0.87 -8.06 3.03
C LEU A 69 -0.25 -9.37 2.54
N ALA A 70 0.18 -10.24 3.45
CA ALA A 70 0.81 -11.51 3.11
C ALA A 70 0.63 -12.57 4.20
N GLY A 71 1.16 -13.78 3.96
CA GLY A 71 1.16 -14.87 4.93
C GLY A 71 -0.07 -15.78 4.88
N ARG A 72 -0.94 -15.63 3.87
CA ARG A 72 -2.05 -16.53 3.56
C ARG A 72 -2.53 -16.34 2.11
N PRO A 73 -3.30 -17.29 1.54
CA PRO A 73 -4.04 -17.06 0.29
C PRO A 73 -4.96 -15.84 0.40
N MET A 74 -5.01 -15.02 -0.65
CA MET A 74 -5.83 -13.82 -0.72
C MET A 74 -7.08 -14.09 -1.58
N ALA A 75 -8.26 -13.97 -0.98
CA ALA A 75 -9.54 -14.20 -1.65
C ALA A 75 -9.85 -13.12 -2.71
N TRP A 76 -10.78 -13.44 -3.61
CA TRP A 76 -11.36 -12.53 -4.59
C TRP A 76 -12.89 -12.51 -4.43
N PRO A 77 -13.57 -11.34 -4.45
CA PRO A 77 -13.04 -9.99 -4.68
C PRO A 77 -12.12 -9.48 -3.54
N PRO A 78 -11.28 -8.45 -3.79
CA PRO A 78 -10.25 -8.00 -2.87
C PRO A 78 -10.76 -6.94 -1.88
N GLY A 79 -11.93 -7.21 -1.31
CA GLY A 79 -12.78 -6.29 -0.56
C GLY A 79 -14.19 -6.77 -0.68
#